data_AF-F5YX66-F1
#
_entry.id   AF-F5YX66-F1
#
_cell.length_a   1.000
_cell.length_b   1.000
_cell.length_c   1.000
_cell.angle_alpha   90.00
_cell.angle_beta   90.00
_cell.angle_gamma   90.00
#
_symmetry.space_group_name_H-M   'P 1'
#
loop_
_entity.id
_entity.type
_entity.pdbx_description
1 polymer ?
#
loop_
_entity_poly.entity_id
_entity_poly.type
_entity_poly.pdbx_seq_one_letter_code
_entity_poly.pdbx_strand_id
1 'polypeptide(L)'
;MEFFGTGITLPPEGRFGSVAAVGRYLDDVLALPAVRDRWPDTAMLTVRARRGVTAAHYEKVGEAGVIAVPDQRGADWALRELVVLHEVAHHLCDVRPPHGPEFVATFCELAESVMGPEVGYVLRVVFAKEGVR
;
A
#
# COMPACT_ATOMS: atom_id res chain seq x y z
N MET A 1 -19.23 -4.81 7.56
CA MET A 1 -19.91 -5.07 6.27
C MET A 1 -20.28 -6.54 6.19
N GLU A 2 -21.21 -6.94 5.32
CA GLU A 2 -21.42 -8.36 5.01
C GLU A 2 -20.37 -8.83 3.99
N PHE A 3 -19.71 -9.94 4.27
CA PHE A 3 -18.70 -10.56 3.42
C PHE A 3 -18.97 -12.07 3.38
N PHE A 4 -19.50 -12.54 2.24
CA PHE A 4 -19.91 -13.95 2.04
C PHE A 4 -20.87 -14.48 3.11
N GLY A 5 -21.95 -13.74 3.40
CA GLY A 5 -22.96 -14.18 4.36
C GLY A 5 -22.56 -14.04 5.83
N THR A 6 -21.36 -13.50 6.11
CA THR A 6 -20.88 -13.26 7.48
C THR A 6 -20.53 -11.78 7.68
N GLY A 7 -20.83 -11.24 8.86
CA GLY A 7 -20.39 -9.90 9.24
C GLY A 7 -18.89 -9.85 9.50
N ILE A 8 -18.18 -8.98 8.79
CA ILE A 8 -16.78 -8.64 9.07
C ILE A 8 -16.67 -7.17 9.47
N THR A 9 -15.91 -6.90 10.53
CA THR A 9 -15.59 -5.54 10.98
C THR A 9 -14.18 -5.23 10.50
N LEU A 10 -14.04 -4.19 9.69
CA LEU A 10 -12.74 -3.73 9.24
C LEU A 10 -12.26 -2.59 10.15
N PRO A 11 -10.95 -2.48 10.41
CA PRO A 11 -10.37 -1.30 11.00
C PRO A 11 -10.67 -0.07 10.11
N PRO A 12 -10.81 1.13 10.70
CA PRO A 12 -10.97 2.34 9.92
C PRO A 12 -9.69 2.58 9.09
N GLU A 13 -9.86 2.89 7.82
CA GLU A 13 -8.75 3.26 6.95
C GLU A 13 -8.26 4.69 7.28
N GLY A 14 -6.95 4.84 7.43
CA GLY A 14 -6.28 6.11 7.60
C GLY A 14 -6.47 7.07 6.41
N ARG A 15 -6.52 8.37 6.73
CA ARG A 15 -6.49 9.46 5.74
C ARG A 15 -5.45 10.48 6.15
N PHE A 16 -4.52 10.78 5.24
CA PHE A 16 -3.44 11.70 5.50
C PHE A 16 -3.82 13.12 5.11
N GLY A 17 -3.52 14.09 5.98
CA GLY A 17 -3.75 15.50 5.69
C GLY A 17 -2.64 16.16 4.87
N SER A 18 -1.52 15.46 4.58
CA SER A 18 -0.39 15.99 3.84
C SER A 18 0.57 14.89 3.37
N VAL A 19 1.39 15.20 2.37
CA VAL A 19 2.50 14.35 1.93
C VAL A 19 3.52 14.12 3.05
N ALA A 20 3.76 15.10 3.92
CA ALA A 20 4.64 14.94 5.07
C ALA A 20 4.10 13.92 6.10
N ALA A 21 2.77 13.81 6.22
CA ALA A 21 2.15 12.78 7.05
C ALA A 21 2.29 11.38 6.42
N VAL A 22 2.20 11.28 5.09
CA VAL A 22 2.52 10.04 4.37
C VAL A 22 3.97 9.63 4.64
N GLY A 23 4.92 10.56 4.59
CA GLY A 23 6.34 10.26 4.83
C GLY A 23 6.60 9.61 6.20
N ARG A 24 6.04 10.18 7.27
CA ARG A 24 6.14 9.58 8.62
C ARG A 24 5.48 8.21 8.68
N TYR A 25 4.33 8.05 8.04
CA TYR A 25 3.65 6.77 7.99
C TYR A 25 4.46 5.70 7.24
N LEU A 26 5.19 6.06 6.17
CA LEU A 26 6.11 5.14 5.50
C LEU A 26 7.23 4.69 6.45
N ASP A 27 7.82 5.63 7.18
CA ASP A 27 8.85 5.32 8.17
C ASP A 27 8.33 4.34 9.24
N ASP A 28 7.11 4.60 9.75
CA ASP A 28 6.46 3.73 10.75
C ASP A 28 6.18 2.32 10.20
N VAL A 29 5.63 2.22 8.98
CA VAL A 29 5.34 0.93 8.31
C VAL A 29 6.60 0.12 8.10
N LEU A 30 7.66 0.74 7.57
CA LEU A 30 8.93 0.06 7.29
C LEU A 30 9.70 -0.28 8.58
N ALA A 31 9.40 0.38 9.70
CA ALA A 31 9.97 0.06 11.00
C ALA A 31 9.25 -1.10 11.73
N LEU A 32 8.05 -1.51 11.30
CA LEU A 32 7.30 -2.60 11.93
C LEU A 32 8.13 -3.90 11.90
N PRO A 33 8.26 -4.62 13.03
CA PRO A 33 9.02 -5.88 13.07
C PRO A 33 8.57 -6.90 12.03
N ALA A 34 7.26 -7.10 11.87
CA ALA A 34 6.70 -8.03 10.87
C ALA A 34 7.10 -7.66 9.43
N VAL A 35 7.15 -6.37 9.10
CA VAL A 35 7.56 -5.89 7.77
C VAL A 35 9.06 -6.08 7.59
N ARG A 36 9.87 -5.74 8.59
CA ARG A 36 11.34 -5.91 8.54
C ARG A 36 11.77 -7.37 8.45
N ASP A 37 11.12 -8.25 9.20
CA ASP A 37 11.43 -9.67 9.20
C ASP A 37 11.06 -10.31 7.84
N ARG A 38 9.99 -9.83 7.22
CA ARG A 38 9.50 -10.34 5.93
C ARG A 38 10.25 -9.79 4.72
N TRP A 39 10.67 -8.53 4.78
CA TRP A 39 11.40 -7.81 3.73
C TRP A 39 12.67 -7.14 4.30
N PRO A 40 13.70 -7.92 4.70
CA PRO A 40 14.86 -7.41 5.42
C PRO A 40 15.76 -6.50 4.60
N ASP A 41 15.80 -6.68 3.28
CA ASP A 41 16.67 -5.93 2.35
C ASP A 41 15.94 -4.77 1.68
N THR A 42 14.94 -4.19 2.35
CA THR A 42 14.17 -3.07 1.80
C THR A 42 15.03 -1.83 1.67
N ALA A 43 15.10 -1.28 0.47
CA ALA A 43 15.86 -0.05 0.21
C ALA A 43 15.13 1.19 0.75
N MET A 44 15.79 2.34 0.69
CA MET A 44 15.19 3.59 1.16
C MET A 44 13.98 3.97 0.31
N LEU A 45 12.85 4.28 0.96
CA LEU A 45 11.62 4.75 0.32
C LEU A 45 11.29 6.16 0.81
N THR A 46 10.99 7.06 -0.13
CA THR A 46 10.58 8.43 0.20
C THR A 46 9.28 8.79 -0.51
N VAL A 47 8.64 9.89 -0.08
CA VAL A 47 7.43 10.40 -0.72
C VAL A 47 7.60 11.85 -1.13
N ARG A 48 7.00 12.22 -2.26
CA ARG A 48 6.94 13.60 -2.74
C ARG A 48 5.57 13.95 -3.28
N ALA A 49 5.25 15.24 -3.24
CA ALA A 49 4.09 15.77 -3.95
C ALA A 49 4.30 15.64 -5.47
N ARG A 50 3.20 15.47 -6.21
CA ARG A 50 3.19 15.59 -7.67
C ARG A 50 1.99 16.41 -8.15
N ARG A 51 2.15 17.04 -9.32
CA ARG A 51 1.04 17.67 -10.04
C ARG A 51 0.17 16.63 -10.71
N GLY A 52 -1.12 16.93 -10.85
CA GLY A 52 -2.13 16.05 -11.43
C GLY A 52 -2.91 15.29 -10.36
N VAL A 53 -4.02 14.69 -10.76
CA VAL A 53 -5.02 14.10 -9.85
C VAL A 53 -5.36 12.64 -10.16
N THR A 54 -4.68 12.04 -11.13
CA THR A 54 -5.09 10.76 -11.75
C THR A 54 -4.35 9.54 -11.24
N ALA A 55 -3.20 9.70 -10.59
CA ALA A 55 -2.38 8.59 -10.11
C ALA A 55 -1.54 9.01 -8.90
N ALA A 56 -1.50 8.18 -7.86
CA ALA A 56 -0.29 8.01 -7.07
C ALA A 56 0.52 6.90 -7.75
N HIS A 57 1.84 6.96 -7.68
CA HIS A 57 2.66 5.90 -8.25
C HIS A 57 4.06 5.83 -7.62
N TYR A 58 4.57 4.61 -7.51
CA TYR A 58 5.94 4.29 -7.17
C TYR A 58 6.87 4.41 -8.38
N GLU A 59 8.07 4.96 -8.15
CA GLU A 59 9.19 5.01 -9.09
C GLU A 59 10.46 4.49 -8.40
N LYS A 60 11.19 3.59 -9.06
CA LYS A 60 12.53 3.17 -8.63
C LYS A 60 13.58 4.12 -9.19
N VAL A 61 14.43 4.68 -8.32
CA VAL A 61 15.51 5.62 -8.65
C VAL A 61 16.83 5.05 -8.13
N GLY A 62 17.52 4.29 -8.99
CA GLY A 62 18.67 3.49 -8.58
C GLY A 62 18.20 2.37 -7.63
N GLU A 63 18.79 2.31 -6.45
CA GLU A 63 18.35 1.39 -5.39
C GLU A 63 17.20 1.97 -4.55
N ALA A 64 17.00 3.29 -4.55
CA ALA A 64 15.96 3.92 -3.74
C ALA A 64 14.60 3.95 -4.44
N GLY A 65 13.54 4.08 -3.64
CA GLY A 65 12.16 4.25 -4.07
C GLY A 65 11.62 5.66 -3.82
N VAL A 66 10.75 6.13 -4.72
CA VAL A 66 10.00 7.37 -4.55
C VAL A 66 8.53 7.13 -4.85
N ILE A 67 7.66 7.42 -3.89
CA ILE A 67 6.21 7.49 -4.10
C ILE A 67 5.83 8.93 -4.45
N ALA A 68 5.20 9.13 -5.59
CA ALA A 68 4.71 10.44 -6.02
C ALA A 68 3.19 10.53 -5.80
N VAL A 69 2.74 11.41 -4.90
CA VAL A 69 1.33 11.50 -4.49
C VAL A 69 0.72 12.86 -4.86
N PRO A 70 -0.46 12.89 -5.52
CA PRO A 70 -1.26 14.10 -5.67
C PRO A 70 -1.62 14.75 -4.33
N ASP A 71 -1.42 16.06 -4.20
CA ASP A 71 -1.77 16.83 -2.99
C ASP A 71 -2.75 17.99 -3.27
N GLN A 72 -3.31 18.03 -4.48
CA GLN A 72 -4.23 19.07 -4.93
C GLN A 72 -5.68 18.73 -4.57
N ARG A 73 -6.53 19.76 -4.45
CA ARG A 73 -7.97 19.57 -4.25
C ARG A 73 -8.56 18.65 -5.32
N GLY A 74 -9.38 17.68 -4.90
CA GLY A 74 -9.98 16.69 -5.77
C GLY A 74 -9.15 15.41 -5.94
N ALA A 75 -7.97 15.34 -5.32
CA ALA A 75 -7.14 14.13 -5.28
C ALA A 75 -7.03 13.50 -3.87
N ASP A 76 -8.01 13.77 -3.00
CA ASP A 76 -8.02 13.27 -1.61
C ASP A 76 -7.96 11.74 -1.51
N TRP A 77 -8.39 11.05 -2.58
CA TRP A 77 -8.29 9.60 -2.71
C TRP A 77 -6.83 9.11 -2.63
N ALA A 78 -5.86 9.91 -3.09
CA ALA A 78 -4.45 9.52 -3.15
C ALA A 78 -3.76 9.55 -1.78
N LEU A 79 -4.39 10.19 -0.80
CA LEU A 79 -3.92 10.29 0.59
C LEU A 79 -4.65 9.29 1.50
N ARG A 80 -5.13 8.16 0.94
CA ARG A 80 -5.72 7.05 1.69
C ARG A 80 -4.66 6.00 2.00
N GLU A 81 -4.79 5.38 3.17
CA GLU A 81 -3.86 4.36 3.66
C GLU A 81 -3.65 3.19 2.69
N LEU A 82 -4.73 2.62 2.12
CA LEU A 82 -4.59 1.52 1.17
C LEU A 82 -3.93 1.93 -0.14
N VAL A 83 -4.07 3.20 -0.55
CA VAL A 83 -3.36 3.71 -1.74
C VAL A 83 -1.87 3.83 -1.44
N VAL A 84 -1.49 4.35 -0.27
CA VAL A 84 -0.09 4.40 0.13
C VAL A 84 0.49 2.99 0.24
N LEU A 85 -0.21 2.05 0.88
CA LEU A 85 0.23 0.66 0.99
C LEU A 85 0.32 -0.04 -0.38
N HIS A 86 -0.52 0.31 -1.35
CA HIS A 86 -0.40 -0.18 -2.73
C HIS A 86 0.95 0.24 -3.34
N GLU A 87 1.33 1.50 -3.17
CA GLU A 87 2.61 1.99 -3.67
C GLU A 87 3.82 1.43 -2.89
N VAL A 88 3.68 1.18 -1.59
CA VAL A 88 4.69 0.46 -0.81
C VAL A 88 4.83 -0.98 -1.31
N ALA A 89 3.74 -1.65 -1.66
CA ALA A 89 3.82 -3.00 -2.21
C ALA A 89 4.58 -3.03 -3.55
N HIS A 90 4.50 -2.00 -4.38
CA HIS A 90 5.34 -1.87 -5.57
C HIS A 90 6.82 -1.71 -5.23
N HIS A 91 7.14 -1.04 -4.12
CA HIS A 91 8.51 -0.95 -3.62
C HIS A 91 9.05 -2.31 -3.12
N LEU A 92 8.22 -3.05 -2.39
CA LEU A 92 8.58 -4.35 -1.81
C LEU A 92 8.58 -5.50 -2.85
N CYS A 93 7.90 -5.31 -3.98
CA CYS A 93 7.78 -6.29 -5.06
C CYS A 93 8.05 -5.65 -6.42
N ASP A 94 9.33 -5.64 -6.83
CA ASP A 94 9.78 -5.16 -8.14
C ASP A 94 9.73 -6.28 -9.20
N VAL A 95 8.57 -6.95 -9.31
CA VAL A 95 8.32 -8.04 -10.26
C VAL A 95 7.39 -7.57 -11.38
N ARG A 96 7.59 -8.12 -12.59
CA ARG A 96 6.76 -7.83 -13.77
C ARG A 96 5.84 -9.01 -14.07
N PRO A 97 4.55 -8.78 -14.43
CA PRO A 97 3.89 -7.48 -14.53
C PRO A 97 3.63 -6.83 -13.14
N PRO A 98 3.52 -5.49 -13.05
CA PRO A 98 3.46 -4.78 -11.77
C PRO A 98 2.31 -5.18 -10.84
N HIS A 99 1.23 -5.74 -11.38
CA HIS A 99 0.04 -6.19 -10.62
C HIS A 99 -0.20 -7.70 -10.79
N GLY A 100 0.88 -8.46 -10.94
CA GLY A 100 0.85 -9.92 -10.98
C GLY A 100 0.57 -10.58 -9.63
N PRO A 101 0.56 -11.92 -9.59
CA PRO A 101 0.32 -12.70 -8.36
C PRO A 101 1.24 -12.34 -7.20
N GLU A 102 2.53 -12.12 -7.48
CA GLU A 102 3.54 -11.77 -6.48
C GLU A 102 3.27 -10.40 -5.85
N PHE A 103 2.83 -9.44 -6.66
CA PHE A 103 2.40 -8.13 -6.16
C PHE A 103 1.16 -8.27 -5.27
N VAL A 104 0.15 -9.02 -5.72
CA VAL A 104 -1.08 -9.22 -4.95
C VAL A 104 -0.79 -9.91 -3.61
N ALA A 105 0.06 -10.94 -3.60
CA ALA A 105 0.49 -11.61 -2.38
C ALA A 105 1.18 -10.62 -1.44
N THR A 106 2.13 -9.83 -1.97
CA THR A 106 2.86 -8.79 -1.22
C THR A 106 1.91 -7.73 -0.63
N PHE A 107 0.98 -7.21 -1.43
CA PHE A 107 0.04 -6.19 -0.99
C PHE A 107 -0.92 -6.72 0.08
N CYS A 108 -1.41 -7.95 -0.05
CA CYS A 108 -2.26 -8.57 0.96
C CYS A 108 -1.52 -8.82 2.28
N GLU A 109 -0.28 -9.32 2.21
CA GLU A 109 0.57 -9.60 3.38
C GLU A 109 0.98 -8.30 4.10
N LEU A 110 1.28 -7.24 3.33
CA LEU A 110 1.57 -5.92 3.88
C LEU A 110 0.32 -5.31 4.57
N ALA A 111 -0.84 -5.32 3.91
CA ALA A 111 -2.07 -4.80 4.48
C ALA A 111 -2.50 -5.57 5.73
N GLU A 112 -2.29 -6.89 5.77
CA GLU A 112 -2.48 -7.71 6.97
C GLU A 112 -1.60 -7.26 8.12
N SER A 113 -0.30 -7.08 7.85
CA SER A 113 0.68 -6.71 8.86
C SER A 113 0.46 -5.31 9.44
N VAL A 114 -0.05 -4.38 8.61
CA VAL A 114 -0.19 -2.97 8.98
C VAL A 114 -1.59 -2.66 9.53
N MET A 115 -2.63 -3.08 8.82
CA MET A 115 -4.02 -2.72 9.15
C MET A 115 -4.72 -3.82 9.95
N GLY A 116 -4.33 -5.08 9.78
CA GLY A 116 -4.87 -6.22 10.51
C GLY A 116 -5.37 -7.36 9.61
N PRO A 117 -5.57 -8.55 10.19
CA PRO A 117 -5.88 -9.78 9.44
C PRO A 117 -7.18 -9.70 8.65
N GLU A 118 -8.17 -8.94 9.10
CA GLU A 118 -9.44 -8.78 8.39
C GLU A 118 -9.25 -8.08 7.05
N VAL A 119 -8.38 -7.07 6.98
CA VAL A 119 -8.08 -6.34 5.73
C VAL A 119 -7.33 -7.25 4.76
N GLY A 120 -6.29 -7.94 5.24
CA GLY A 120 -5.54 -8.91 4.44
C GLY A 120 -6.44 -10.01 3.86
N TYR A 121 -7.35 -10.55 4.68
CA TYR A 121 -8.31 -11.56 4.25
C TYR A 121 -9.26 -11.03 3.17
N VAL A 122 -9.86 -9.85 3.37
CA VAL A 122 -10.76 -9.25 2.38
C VAL A 122 -10.04 -9.03 1.05
N LEU A 123 -8.81 -8.49 1.07
CA LEU A 123 -8.04 -8.26 -0.14
C LEU A 123 -7.73 -9.57 -0.89
N ARG A 124 -7.25 -10.61 -0.19
CA ARG A 124 -6.98 -11.92 -0.82
C ARG A 124 -8.21 -12.48 -1.53
N VAL A 125 -9.36 -12.38 -0.89
CA VAL A 125 -10.60 -12.91 -1.43
C VAL A 125 -11.12 -12.06 -2.61
N VAL A 126 -10.96 -10.73 -2.55
CA VAL A 126 -11.30 -9.83 -3.67
C VAL A 126 -10.41 -10.14 -4.88
N PHE A 127 -9.09 -10.20 -4.72
CA PHE A 127 -8.19 -10.50 -5.83
C PHE A 127 -8.38 -11.91 -6.42
N ALA A 128 -8.65 -12.91 -5.56
CA ALA A 128 -8.95 -14.26 -6.02
C ALA A 128 -10.24 -14.32 -6.86
N LYS A 129 -11.23 -13.47 -6.57
CA LYS A 129 -12.46 -13.33 -7.37
C LYS A 129 -12.19 -12.69 -8.73
N GLU A 130 -11.29 -11.71 -8.78
CA GLU A 130 -10.86 -11.06 -10.03
C GLU A 130 -9.89 -11.92 -10.86
N GLY A 131 -9.58 -13.14 -10.40
CA GLY A 131 -8.79 -14.12 -11.14
C GLY A 131 -7.27 -13.97 -11.00
N VAL A 132 -6.79 -13.10 -10.10
CA VAL A 132 -5.37 -13.01 -9.77
C VAL A 132 -5.03 -14.10 -8.76
N ARG A 133 -4.12 -15.01 -9.13
CA ARG A 133 -3.69 -16.15 -8.31
C ARG A 133 -2.20 -16.36 -8.41
#